data_AF-A0A1V5GHU2-F1
#
_entry.id   AF-A0A1V5GHU2-F1
#
_cell.length_a   1.000
_cell.length_b   1.000
_cell.length_c   1.000
_cell.angle_alpha   90.00
_cell.angle_beta   90.00
_cell.angle_gamma   90.00
#
_symmetry.space_group_name_H-M   'P 1'
#
loop_
_entity.id
_entity.type
_entity.pdbx_description
1 polymer ?
#
loop_
_entity_poly.entity_id
_entity_poly.type
_entity_poly.pdbx_seq_one_letter_code
_entity_poly.pdbx_strand_id
1 'polypeptide(L)' 'MILFSLDMNNICASGGSACSSGADVGSHVIRALNNNPNRVTVRFSFSKHNTKEEVDMVVEKLKELI' A
#
# COMPACT_ATOMS: atom_id res chain seq x y z
N MET A 1 9.48 1.46 0.85
CA MET A 1 10.04 0.23 0.27
C MET A 1 8.99 -0.84 0.00
N ILE A 2 8.00 -1.07 0.88
CA ILE A 2 7.01 -2.14 0.68
C ILE A 2 6.21 -2.06 -0.63
N LEU A 3 5.82 -0.86 -1.10
CA LEU A 3 5.11 -0.71 -2.38
C LEU A 3 5.94 -1.18 -3.58
N PHE A 4 7.26 -0.94 -3.55
CA PHE A 4 8.18 -1.44 -4.58
C PHE A 4 8.32 -2.97 -4.52
N SER A 5 8.39 -3.54 -3.31
CA SER A 5 8.40 -4.99 -3.13
C SER A 5 7.11 -5.64 -3.65
N LEU A 6 5.94 -5.01 -3.43
CA LEU A 6 4.67 -5.51 -3.96
C LEU A 6 4.63 -5.47 -5.49
N ASP A 7 5.11 -4.37 -6.10
CA ASP A 7 5.20 -4.22 -7.55
C ASP A 7 6.08 -5.31 -8.19
N MET A 8 7.25 -5.58 -7.61
CA MET A 8 8.14 -6.68 -8.06
C MET A 8 7.48 -8.08 -7.96
N ASN A 9 6.44 -8.22 -7.13
CA ASN A 9 5.68 -9.46 -6.98
C ASN A 9 4.34 -9.42 -7.72
N ASN A 10 4.19 -8.52 -8.70
CA ASN A 10 2.98 -8.35 -9.51
C ASN A 10 1.72 -7.99 -8.69
N ILE A 11 1.89 -7.32 -7.55
CA ILE A 11 0.80 -6.85 -6.71
C ILE A 11 0.72 -5.33 -6.81
N CYS A 12 -0.31 -4.84 -7.49
CA CYS A 12 -0.57 -3.41 -7.62
C CYS A 12 -1.16 -2.83 -6.33
N ALA A 13 -0.45 -1.87 -5.71
CA ALA A 13 -0.93 -1.13 -4.54
C ALA A 13 -0.50 0.34 -4.59
N SER A 14 -1.12 1.19 -3.77
CA SER A 14 -0.75 2.60 -3.66
C SER A 14 -0.36 2.97 -2.23
N GLY A 15 0.27 4.14 -2.06
CA GLY A 15 0.39 4.78 -0.75
C GLY A 15 -0.89 5.50 -0.31
N GLY A 16 -0.75 6.47 0.59
CA GLY A 16 -1.82 7.41 0.94
C GLY A 16 -2.10 8.46 -0.16
N SER A 17 -2.91 9.49 0.16
CA SER A 17 -3.34 10.55 -0.77
C SER A 17 -2.24 11.51 -1.30
N ALA A 18 -0.96 11.14 -1.22
CA ALA A 18 0.14 11.97 -1.70
C ALA A 18 0.56 11.52 -3.09
N CYS A 19 0.69 12.48 -4.01
CA CYS A 19 1.27 12.23 -5.33
C CYS A 19 2.69 11.69 -5.18
N SER A 20 3.04 10.69 -5.99
CA SER A 20 4.37 10.09 -6.12
C SER A 20 5.43 11.05 -6.70
N SER A 21 5.19 12.37 -6.69
CA SER A 21 6.01 13.39 -7.33
C SER A 21 7.29 13.74 -6.55
N GLY A 22 7.86 12.78 -5.81
CA GLY A 22 9.10 12.96 -5.04
C GLY A 22 8.96 13.79 -3.76
N ALA A 23 7.75 14.18 -3.37
CA ALA A 23 7.51 14.94 -2.15
C ALA A 23 7.34 13.98 -0.95
N ASP A 24 8.33 13.91 -0.07
CA ASP A 24 8.38 13.00 1.09
C ASP A 24 7.43 13.42 2.25
N VAL A 25 6.42 14.24 1.95
CA VAL A 25 5.55 14.87 2.96
C VAL A 25 4.45 13.94 3.48
N GLY A 26 4.33 12.74 2.88
CA GLY A 26 3.29 11.78 3.18
C GLY A 26 1.88 12.29 2.85
N SER A 27 0.87 11.48 3.12
CA SER A 27 -0.54 11.85 2.88
C SER A 27 -1.05 12.86 3.90
N HIS A 28 -1.51 14.02 3.43
CA HIS A 28 -2.14 15.03 4.28
C HIS A 28 -3.41 14.49 4.97
N VAL A 29 -4.19 13.64 4.30
CA VAL A 29 -5.39 12.99 4.87
C VAL A 29 -5.00 12.03 5.98
N ILE A 30 -4.01 11.16 5.76
CA ILE A 30 -3.57 10.22 6.80
C ILE A 30 -2.99 10.99 7.99
N ARG A 31 -2.18 12.03 7.77
CA ARG A 31 -1.62 12.85 8.86
C ARG A 31 -2.69 13.53 9.71
N ALA A 32 -3.82 13.93 9.12
CA ALA A 32 -4.95 14.48 9.86
C ALA A 32 -5.63 13.45 10.79
N LEU A 33 -5.57 12.16 10.45
CA LEU A 33 -6.13 11.07 11.26
C LEU A 33 -5.09 10.48 12.24
N ASN A 34 -3.86 10.33 11.78
CA ASN A 34 -2.73 9.76 12.50
C ASN A 34 -1.42 10.31 11.93
N ASN A 35 -0.72 11.11 12.73
CA ASN A 35 0.54 11.74 12.32
C ASN A 35 1.78 10.96 12.78
N ASN A 36 1.68 9.66 13.07
CA ASN A 36 2.84 8.86 13.43
C ASN A 36 3.77 8.71 12.20
N PRO A 37 4.97 9.32 12.21
CA PRO A 37 5.87 9.31 11.06
C PRO A 37 6.49 7.92 10.80
N ASN A 38 6.43 7.02 11.78
CA ASN A 38 6.98 5.67 11.66
C ASN A 38 5.99 4.68 11.02
N ARG A 39 4.80 5.13 10.59
CA ARG A 39 3.82 4.28 9.92
C ARG A 39 3.75 4.63 8.45
N VAL A 40 3.99 3.64 7.60
CA VAL A 40 3.79 3.75 6.16
C VAL A 40 2.39 3.25 5.82
N THR A 41 1.65 4.04 5.05
CA THR A 41 0.32 3.63 4.56
C THR A 41 0.46 2.83 3.27
N VAL A 42 -0.21 1.69 3.21
CA VAL A 42 -0.43 0.90 2.00
C VAL A 42 -1.93 0.82 1.77
N ARG A 43 -2.37 1.10 0.56
CA ARG A 43 -3.78 1.10 0.14
C ARG A 43 -3.99 0.09 -0.98
N PHE A 44 -4.89 -0.84 -0.72
CA PHE A 44 -5.48 -1.73 -1.72
C PHE A 44 -6.86 -1.22 -2.09
N SER A 45 -7.14 -1.19 -3.39
CA SER A 45 -8.44 -0.77 -3.92
C SER A 45 -9.04 -1.95 -4.67
N PHE A 46 -10.12 -2.52 -4.14
CA PHE A 46 -10.79 -3.66 -4.76
C PHE A 46 -11.80 -3.22 -5.81
N SER A 47 -12.11 -4.12 -6.73
CA SER A 47 -13.14 -4.02 -7.75
C SER A 47 -13.91 -5.33 -7.85
N LYS A 48 -15.01 -5.32 -8.62
CA LYS A 48 -15.80 -6.53 -8.92
C LYS A 48 -15.03 -7.64 -9.67
N HIS A 49 -13.83 -7.33 -10.16
CA HIS A 49 -12.99 -8.27 -10.89
C HIS A 49 -12.00 -9.00 -10.00
N ASN A 50 -11.84 -8.56 -8.75
CA ASN A 50 -10.93 -9.25 -7.83
C ASN A 50 -11.48 -10.60 -7.41
N THR A 51 -10.57 -11.55 -7.22
CA THR A 51 -10.91 -12.88 -6.71
C THR A 51 -10.42 -13.07 -5.29
N LYS A 52 -10.96 -14.08 -4.60
CA LYS A 52 -10.50 -14.41 -3.25
C LYS A 52 -9.07 -14.96 -3.29
N GLU A 53 -8.75 -15.72 -4.33
CA GLU A 53 -7.43 -16.31 -4.55
C GLU A 53 -6.35 -15.23 -4.71
N GLU A 54 -6.66 -14.12 -5.38
CA GLU A 54 -5.78 -12.95 -5.44
C GLU A 54 -5.55 -12.36 -4.05
N VAL A 55 -6.59 -12.26 -3.22
CA VAL A 55 -6.46 -11.76 -1.84
C VAL A 55 -5.59 -12.69 -1.00
N ASP A 56 -5.80 -14.00 -1.11
CA ASP A 56 -5.01 -15.00 -0.40
C ASP A 56 -3.53 -14.92 -0.81
N MET A 57 -3.24 -14.76 -2.12
CA MET A 57 -1.88 -14.52 -2.63
C MET A 57 -1.24 -13.27 -2.00
N VAL A 58 -1.99 -12.16 -1.94
CA VAL A 58 -1.50 -10.90 -1.37
C VAL A 58 -1.20 -11.06 0.12
N VAL A 59 -2.06 -11.74 0.87
CA VAL A 59 -1.89 -11.96 2.31
C VAL A 59 -0.65 -12.81 2.60
N GLU A 60 -0.47 -13.92 1.89
CA GLU A 60 0.73 -14.75 2.03
C GLU A 60 1.99 -13.95 1.69
N LYS A 61 1.94 -13.16 0.61
CA LYS A 61 3.10 -12.35 0.24
C LYS A 61 3.43 -11.25 1.25
N LEU A 62 2.41 -10.64 1.85
CA LEU A 62 2.62 -9.67 2.91
C LEU A 62 3.32 -10.31 4.12
N LYS A 63 2.92 -11.50 4.56
CA LYS A 63 3.57 -12.20 5.70
C LYS A 63 5.06 -12.47 5.49
N GLU A 64 5.51 -12.60 4.24
CA GLU A 64 6.94 -12.74 3.92
C GLU A 64 7.72 -11.42 4.00
N LEU A 65 7.03 -10.29 3.83
CA LEU A 65 7.63 -8.95 3.71
C LEU A 65 7.64 -8.14 5.02
N ILE A 66 6.81 -8.50 6.01
CA ILE A 66 6.64 -7.82 7.32
C ILE A 66 6.69 -8.83 8.46
#